data_AF-A0A1H3PUH7-F1
#
_entry.id   AF-A0A1H3PUH7-F1
#
_cell.length_a   1.000
_cell.length_b   1.000
_cell.length_c   1.000
_cell.angle_alpha   90.00
_cell.angle_beta   90.00
_cell.angle_gamma   90.00
#
_symmetry.space_group_name_H-M   'P 1'
#
loop_
_entity.id
_entity.type
_entity.pdbx_description
1 polymer ?
#
loop_
_entity_poly.entity_id
_entity_poly.type
_entity_poly.pdbx_seq_one_letter_code
_entity_poly.pdbx_strand_id
1 'polypeptide(L)'
;MKLGMPALIEYSNLEENLRLCKELELDFIELNMNYPIFMPESFSYEEVRSIKKEYHIDFTAHLPEEIDLTSFHPSIRKGHLER
;
A
#
# COMPACT_ATOMS: atom_id res chain seq x y z
N MET A 1 8.55 13.33 14.60
CA MET A 1 8.35 11.87 14.46
C MET A 1 7.13 11.69 13.61
N LYS A 2 7.13 10.80 12.61
CA LYS A 2 5.92 10.50 11.82
C LYS A 2 5.25 9.25 12.39
N LEU A 3 3.94 9.29 12.59
CA LEU A 3 3.12 8.16 13.00
C LEU A 3 2.13 7.83 11.89
N GLY A 4 1.89 6.55 11.66
CA GLY A 4 1.00 6.10 10.61
C GLY A 4 0.19 4.89 11.03
N MET A 5 -0.69 4.46 10.14
CA MET A 5 -1.54 3.29 10.33
C MET A 5 -1.49 2.38 9.10
N PRO A 6 -1.67 1.05 9.27
CA PRO A 6 -1.95 0.18 8.15
C PRO A 6 -3.31 0.51 7.55
N ALA A 7 -3.46 0.32 6.25
CA ALA A 7 -4.79 0.29 5.65
C ALA A 7 -5.61 -0.86 6.26
N LEU A 8 -6.83 -0.56 6.66
CA LEU A 8 -7.75 -1.53 7.27
C LEU A 8 -8.48 -2.32 6.18
N ILE A 9 -8.56 -3.64 6.38
CA ILE A 9 -9.20 -4.58 5.44
C ILE A 9 -10.72 -4.44 5.43
N GLU A 10 -11.29 -3.89 6.50
CA GLU A 10 -12.72 -3.66 6.69
C GLU A 10 -13.27 -2.61 5.71
N TYR A 11 -12.41 -1.74 5.18
CA TYR A 11 -12.79 -0.71 4.24
C TYR A 11 -12.61 -1.14 2.80
N SER A 12 -13.61 -0.85 1.97
CA SER A 12 -13.64 -1.28 0.56
C SER A 12 -12.92 -0.30 -0.38
N ASN A 13 -12.45 0.83 0.14
CA ASN A 13 -11.77 1.87 -0.61
C ASN A 13 -10.77 2.65 0.27
N LEU A 14 -9.91 3.44 -0.38
CA LEU A 14 -8.91 4.25 0.31
C LEU A 14 -9.51 5.46 1.04
N GLU A 15 -10.67 5.97 0.61
CA GLU A 15 -11.26 7.18 1.18
C GLU A 15 -11.65 6.99 2.65
N GLU A 16 -12.19 5.83 3.00
CA GLU A 16 -12.50 5.49 4.39
C GLU A 16 -11.24 5.42 5.26
N ASN A 17 -10.15 4.82 4.74
CA ASN A 17 -8.85 4.81 5.40
C ASN A 17 -8.29 6.24 5.59
N LEU A 18 -8.45 7.12 4.60
CA LEU A 18 -8.05 8.53 4.68
C LEU A 18 -8.82 9.30 5.75
N ARG A 19 -10.14 9.09 5.84
CA ARG A 19 -10.97 9.72 6.86
C ARG A 19 -10.53 9.30 8.25
N LEU A 20 -10.30 8.00 8.47
CA LEU A 20 -9.82 7.49 9.75
C LEU A 20 -8.41 8.02 10.09
N CYS A 21 -7.48 8.01 9.13
CA CYS A 21 -6.13 8.55 9.32
C CYS A 21 -6.16 10.02 9.76
N LYS A 22 -7.07 10.83 9.19
CA LYS A 22 -7.26 12.23 9.58
C LYS A 22 -7.91 12.37 10.95
N GLU A 23 -8.92 11.57 11.26
CA GLU A 23 -9.58 11.57 12.57
C GLU A 23 -8.60 11.22 13.71
N LEU A 24 -7.66 10.31 13.44
CA LEU A 24 -6.63 9.90 14.38
C LEU A 24 -5.39 10.81 14.41
N GLU A 25 -5.38 11.88 13.62
CA GLU A 25 -4.26 12.83 13.49
C GLU A 25 -2.92 12.15 13.12
N LEU A 26 -2.97 11.15 12.22
CA LEU A 26 -1.79 10.42 11.74
C LEU A 26 -1.22 11.02 10.45
N ASP A 27 0.08 10.81 10.22
CA ASP A 27 0.84 11.39 9.13
C ASP A 27 0.78 10.59 7.82
N PHE A 28 0.60 9.26 7.91
CA PHE A 28 0.66 8.38 6.75
C PHE A 28 -0.17 7.10 6.87
N ILE A 29 -0.50 6.53 5.71
CA ILE A 29 -1.15 5.22 5.60
C ILE A 29 -0.18 4.23 4.94
N GLU A 30 -0.02 3.06 5.52
CA GLU A 30 0.67 1.93 4.88
C GLU A 30 -0.31 1.14 4.01
N LEU A 31 -0.14 1.22 2.69
CA LEU A 31 -0.92 0.45 1.74
C LEU A 31 -0.49 -1.02 1.80
N ASN A 32 -1.44 -1.92 2.03
CA ASN A 32 -1.17 -3.35 2.06
C ASN A 32 -1.42 -3.96 0.67
N MET A 33 -0.35 -4.35 -0.03
CA MET A 33 -0.45 -4.91 -1.38
C MET A 33 -0.97 -6.35 -1.44
N ASN A 34 -1.22 -6.99 -0.30
CA ASN A 34 -1.99 -8.23 -0.25
C ASN A 34 -3.49 -7.98 -0.48
N TYR A 35 -3.94 -6.73 -0.34
CA TYR A 35 -5.31 -6.36 -0.65
C TYR A 35 -5.41 -6.01 -2.13
N PRO A 36 -6.28 -6.70 -2.90
CA PRO A 36 -6.39 -6.48 -4.35
C PRO A 36 -6.62 -5.01 -4.75
N ILE A 37 -7.31 -4.25 -3.91
CA ILE A 37 -7.60 -2.82 -4.12
C ILE A 37 -6.36 -1.91 -4.11
N PHE A 38 -5.23 -2.38 -3.58
CA PHE A 38 -3.98 -1.61 -3.51
C PHE A 38 -2.87 -2.20 -4.39
N MET A 39 -3.19 -3.21 -5.20
CA MET A 39 -2.26 -3.74 -6.20
C MET A 39 -2.09 -2.73 -7.37
N PRO A 40 -0.91 -2.65 -8.01
CA PRO A 40 -0.64 -1.72 -9.11
C PRO A 40 -1.63 -1.80 -10.29
N GLU A 41 -2.24 -2.96 -10.53
CA GLU A 41 -3.24 -3.18 -11.58
C GLU A 41 -4.59 -2.51 -11.28
N SER A 42 -4.89 -2.28 -10.00
CA SER A 42 -6.15 -1.68 -9.54
C SER A 42 -5.97 -0.25 -9.01
N PHE A 43 -4.77 0.10 -8.57
CA PHE A 43 -4.48 1.39 -7.95
C PHE A 43 -3.11 1.90 -8.35
N SER A 44 -3.12 2.89 -9.24
CA SER A 44 -1.92 3.42 -9.90
C SER A 44 -1.13 4.36 -9.01
N TYR A 45 0.17 4.51 -9.29
CA TYR A 45 1.00 5.47 -8.55
C TYR A 45 0.55 6.92 -8.82
N GLU A 46 -0.07 7.20 -9.96
CA GLU A 46 -0.68 8.50 -10.26
C GLU A 46 -1.82 8.83 -9.30
N GLU A 47 -2.69 7.87 -9.01
CA GLU A 47 -3.78 8.02 -8.04
C GLU A 47 -3.23 8.26 -6.63
N VAL A 48 -2.25 7.47 -6.20
CA VAL A 48 -1.55 7.67 -4.92
C VAL A 48 -0.99 9.09 -4.82
N ARG A 49 -0.31 9.56 -5.89
CA ARG A 49 0.27 10.91 -5.93
C ARG A 49 -0.79 12.01 -5.94
N SER A 50 -1.92 11.80 -6.61
CA SER A 50 -3.04 12.74 -6.61
C SER A 50 -3.60 12.89 -5.20
N ILE A 51 -3.90 11.77 -4.56
CA ILE A 51 -4.46 11.72 -3.21
C ILE A 51 -3.51 12.32 -2.19
N LYS A 52 -2.21 12.00 -2.26
CA LYS A 52 -1.20 12.63 -1.39
C LYS A 52 -1.25 14.16 -1.47
N LYS A 53 -1.35 14.72 -2.67
CA LYS A 53 -1.39 16.19 -2.87
C LYS A 53 -2.69 16.79 -2.35
N GLU A 54 -3.82 16.12 -2.58
CA GLU A 54 -5.13 16.61 -2.18
C GLU A 54 -5.31 16.53 -0.65
N TYR A 55 -5.01 15.39 -0.06
CA TYR A 55 -5.31 15.10 1.34
C TYR A 55 -4.16 15.41 2.31
N HIS A 56 -2.96 15.68 1.81
CA HIS A 56 -1.74 15.94 2.59
C HIS A 56 -1.37 14.78 3.52
N ILE A 57 -1.67 13.54 3.10
CA ILE A 57 -1.32 12.30 3.79
C ILE A 57 -0.23 11.58 2.99
N ASP A 58 0.83 11.14 3.68
CA ASP A 58 1.89 10.34 3.08
C ASP A 58 1.48 8.86 2.98
N PHE A 59 2.21 8.09 2.17
CA PHE A 59 1.97 6.66 2.00
C PHE A 59 3.27 5.87 2.11
N THR A 60 3.18 4.69 2.73
CA THR A 60 4.16 3.60 2.61
C THR A 60 3.50 2.40 1.95
N ALA A 61 4.28 1.39 1.57
CA ALA A 61 3.78 0.17 0.96
C ALA A 61 4.32 -1.05 1.71
N HIS A 62 3.41 -1.91 2.15
CA HIS A 62 3.70 -3.26 2.56
C HIS A 62 3.64 -4.15 1.32
N LEU A 63 4.79 -4.69 0.91
CA LEU A 63 4.86 -5.61 -0.23
C LEU A 63 4.13 -6.92 0.09
N PRO A 64 3.61 -7.65 -0.91
CA PRO A 64 2.94 -8.93 -0.66
C PRO A 64 3.84 -9.91 0.09
N GLU A 65 3.27 -10.68 1.02
CA GLU A 65 4.06 -11.62 1.85
C GLU A 65 4.74 -12.71 1.01
N GLU A 66 4.20 -13.03 -0.16
CA GLU A 66 4.72 -14.06 -1.03
C GLU A 66 5.94 -13.61 -1.83
N ILE A 67 6.31 -12.31 -1.84
CA ILE A 67 7.49 -11.84 -2.57
C ILE A 67 8.76 -12.42 -1.93
N ASP A 68 9.35 -13.43 -2.58
CA ASP A 68 10.64 -14.01 -2.21
C ASP A 68 11.71 -13.75 -3.28
N LEU A 69 12.31 -12.55 -3.22
CA LEU A 69 13.43 -12.17 -4.08
C LEU A 69 14.75 -12.86 -3.72
N THR A 70 14.80 -13.58 -2.60
CA THR A 70 16.03 -14.19 -2.06
C THR A 70 16.01 -15.71 -2.08
N SER A 71 14.94 -16.33 -2.58
CA SER A 71 14.76 -17.77 -2.67
C SER A 71 16.00 -18.49 -3.19
N PHE A 72 16.42 -19.60 -2.60
CA PHE A 72 17.55 -20.38 -3.13
C PHE A 72 17.25 -20.98 -4.51
N HIS A 73 15.97 -21.19 -4.82
CA HIS A 73 15.53 -21.71 -6.11
C HIS A 73 15.51 -20.60 -7.17
N PRO A 74 16.33 -20.67 -8.23
CA PRO A 74 16.38 -19.61 -9.25
C PRO A 74 15.05 -19.37 -9.96
N SER A 75 14.25 -20.42 -10.15
CA SER A 75 12.92 -20.32 -10.77
C SER A 75 11.92 -19.52 -9.93
N ILE A 76 11.97 -19.65 -8.59
CA ILE A 76 11.09 -18.90 -7.69
C ILE A 76 11.45 -17.42 -7.73
N ARG A 77 12.73 -17.07 -7.50
CA ARG A 77 13.18 -15.66 -7.57
C ARG A 77 12.82 -15.01 -8.91
N LYS A 78 13.10 -15.72 -10.01
CA LYS A 78 12.83 -15.24 -11.36
C LYS A 78 11.33 -15.03 -11.59
N GLY A 79 10.49 -15.92 -11.09
CA GLY A 79 9.03 -15.80 -11.16
C GLY A 79 8.47 -14.54 -10.46
N HIS A 80 9.13 -14.04 -9.41
CA HIS A 80 8.75 -12.77 -8.75
C HIS A 80 9.28 -11.53 -9.49
N LEU A 81 10.36 -11.64 -10.26
CA LEU A 81 10.96 -10.50 -11.00
C LEU A 81 10.33 -10.26 -12.37
N GLU A 82 9.80 -11.31 -13.01
CA GLU A 82 9.23 -11.24 -14.37
C GLU A 82 7.72 -11.03 -14.38
N ARG A 83 7.13 -10.79 -13.21
CA ARG A 83 5.69 -10.56 -13.05
C ARG A 83 5.32 -9.10 -13.21
#